data_AF-A0A357XS18-F1
#
_entry.id   AF-A0A357XS18-F1
#
_cell.length_a   1.000
_cell.length_b   1.000
_cell.length_c   1.000
_cell.angle_alpha   90.00
_cell.angle_beta   90.00
_cell.angle_gamma   90.00
#
_symmetry.space_group_name_H-M   'P 1'
#
loop_
_entity.id
_entity.type
_entity.pdbx_description
1 polymer ?
#
loop_
_entity_poly.entity_id
_entity_poly.type
_entity_poly.pdbx_seq_one_letter_code
_entity_poly.pdbx_strand_id
1 'polypeptide(L)'
;MVVWRRLLVALTHHNIRVNIGLHIAFEQQARSSNKRLFAETVSGRLRYRIEVESGNREWMSRSFPLFRTVFVPAKKQGRSFRSERHVTAVFPGTGMRSLRYIFVTRAISIMWKCKNCDTENADERTVCSECREIRTVSSSGTVEWRYSGKALRARCWLFCFCTLSLLAAGFAVSLVDGLAGYRTTLWGILGAAVLMMWVHFACVYWYRTQTIVYRLTEHRFEYVQGIFTRSTDPLELLYIDDIKLEIHLWDRLINGGVGTITIYSTVDKTGGVLKVQGVEHPEQVYQMIDDARVRIRAKRGFITA
;
A
#
# COMPACT_ATOMS: atom_id res chain seq x y z
N MET A 1 15.86 -2.92 15.74
CA MET A 1 15.92 -1.44 15.66
C MET A 1 15.13 -0.79 14.51
N VAL A 2 14.54 -1.53 13.56
CA VAL A 2 13.87 -0.95 12.37
C VAL A 2 12.38 -0.65 12.56
N VAL A 3 11.74 -1.19 13.61
CA VAL A 3 10.29 -1.04 13.87
C VAL A 3 9.94 0.37 14.41
N TRP A 4 10.84 1.00 15.17
CA TRP A 4 10.62 2.34 15.73
C TRP A 4 10.66 3.48 14.69
N ARG A 5 11.32 3.27 13.54
CA ARG A 5 11.44 4.27 12.47
C ARG A 5 10.13 4.49 11.71
N ARG A 6 9.22 3.51 11.70
CA ARG A 6 7.90 3.63 11.04
C ARG A 6 6.83 4.27 11.95
N LEU A 7 6.94 4.12 13.27
CA LEU A 7 6.02 4.77 14.21
C LEU A 7 6.27 6.29 14.29
N LEU A 8 7.54 6.71 14.19
CA LEU A 8 7.94 8.12 14.15
C LEU A 8 7.44 8.85 12.88
N VAL A 9 7.37 8.16 11.73
CA VAL A 9 6.85 8.74 10.48
C VAL A 9 5.31 8.87 10.49
N ALA A 10 4.61 7.99 11.19
CA ALA A 10 3.16 8.09 11.37
C ALA A 10 2.77 9.23 12.33
N LEU A 11 3.54 9.44 13.41
CA LEU A 11 3.32 10.53 14.35
C LEU A 11 3.69 11.90 13.76
N THR A 12 4.70 11.99 12.90
CA THR A 12 5.01 13.25 12.19
C THR A 12 3.93 13.61 11.17
N HIS A 13 3.37 12.65 10.42
CA HIS A 13 2.30 12.95 9.44
C HIS A 13 1.01 13.50 10.10
N HIS A 14 0.64 13.02 11.29
CA HIS A 14 -0.54 13.52 11.99
C HIS A 14 -0.33 14.93 12.57
N ASN A 15 0.86 15.21 13.12
CA ASN A 15 1.23 16.54 13.61
C ASN A 15 1.38 17.57 12.47
N ILE A 16 1.90 17.14 11.31
CA ILE A 16 2.00 17.98 10.11
C ILE A 16 0.61 18.38 9.60
N ARG A 17 -0.37 17.46 9.57
CA ARG A 17 -1.73 17.78 9.12
C ARG A 17 -2.47 18.77 10.04
N VAL A 18 -2.26 18.68 11.35
CA VAL A 18 -2.85 19.63 12.33
C VAL A 18 -2.21 21.01 12.21
N ASN A 19 -0.89 21.08 12.03
CA ASN A 19 -0.18 22.35 11.85
C ASN A 19 -0.55 23.07 10.54
N ILE A 20 -0.73 22.34 9.43
CA ILE A 20 -1.12 22.94 8.15
C ILE A 20 -2.53 23.56 8.24
N GLY A 21 -3.48 22.89 8.90
CA GLY A 21 -4.83 23.41 9.09
C GLY A 21 -4.88 24.71 9.91
N LEU A 22 -4.07 24.79 10.98
CA LEU A 22 -3.93 25.99 11.81
C LEU A 22 -3.26 27.14 11.05
N HIS A 23 -2.24 26.84 10.24
CA HIS A 23 -1.54 27.85 9.45
C HIS A 23 -2.45 28.50 8.40
N ILE A 24 -3.31 27.71 7.74
CA ILE A 24 -4.27 28.22 6.74
C ILE A 24 -5.36 29.09 7.40
N ALA A 25 -5.84 28.69 8.58
CA ALA A 25 -6.84 29.47 9.32
C ALA A 25 -6.29 30.84 9.80
N PHE A 26 -5.05 30.86 10.28
CA PHE A 26 -4.39 32.12 10.68
C PHE A 26 -4.09 33.01 9.48
N GLU A 27 -3.66 32.45 8.35
CA GLU A 27 -3.39 33.22 7.13
C GLU A 27 -4.65 33.88 6.58
N GLN A 28 -5.81 33.21 6.64
CA GLN A 28 -7.09 33.82 6.25
C GLN A 28 -7.50 34.98 7.19
N GLN A 29 -7.30 34.83 8.51
CA GLN A 29 -7.60 35.87 9.51
C GLN A 29 -6.67 37.10 9.36
N ALA A 30 -5.41 36.90 8.97
CA ALA A 30 -4.47 38.00 8.74
C ALA A 30 -4.75 38.76 7.45
N ARG A 31 -5.13 38.05 6.37
CA ARG A 31 -5.55 38.70 5.12
C ARG A 31 -6.77 39.59 5.30
N SER A 32 -7.73 39.20 6.14
CA SER A 32 -8.91 40.05 6.40
C SER A 32 -8.62 41.27 7.27
N SER A 33 -7.45 41.35 7.92
CA SER A 33 -7.08 42.44 8.83
C SER A 33 -5.89 43.28 8.34
N ASN A 34 -5.42 43.07 7.11
CA ASN A 34 -4.24 43.71 6.50
C ASN A 34 -2.99 43.65 7.40
N LYS A 35 -2.80 42.53 8.11
CA LYS A 35 -1.64 42.29 8.98
C LYS A 35 -0.69 41.28 8.35
N ARG A 36 0.62 41.45 8.56
CA ARG A 36 1.62 40.47 8.10
C ARG A 36 1.88 39.44 9.19
N LEU A 37 1.71 38.17 8.84
CA LEU A 37 2.01 37.03 9.69
C LEU A 37 3.39 36.47 9.36
N PHE A 38 4.24 36.32 10.36
CA PHE A 38 5.50 35.61 10.25
C PHE A 38 5.46 34.40 11.18
N ALA A 39 5.63 33.21 10.61
CA ALA A 39 5.78 31.98 11.39
C ALA A 39 7.27 31.68 11.53
N GLU A 40 7.74 31.55 12.77
CA GLU A 40 9.12 31.20 13.07
C GLU A 40 9.14 29.94 13.93
N THR A 41 10.01 29.00 13.57
CA THR A 41 10.14 27.74 14.32
C THR A 41 11.34 27.87 15.25
N VAL A 42 11.08 28.08 16.54
CA VAL A 42 12.13 28.22 17.57
C VAL A 42 12.01 27.05 18.54
N SER A 43 13.06 26.23 18.63
CA SER A 43 13.15 25.08 19.56
C SER A 43 11.99 24.07 19.41
N GLY A 44 11.59 23.76 18.17
CA GLY A 44 10.57 22.74 17.88
C GLY A 44 9.13 23.14 18.21
N ARG A 45 8.87 24.42 18.56
CA ARG A 45 7.53 24.99 18.67
C ARG A 45 7.34 26.07 17.60
N LEU A 46 6.21 26.02 16.91
CA LEU A 46 5.79 27.07 15.97
C LEU A 46 5.31 28.28 16.77
N ARG A 47 5.96 29.41 16.58
CA ARG A 47 5.53 30.72 17.10
C ARG A 47 5.06 31.57 15.93
N TYR A 48 3.90 32.18 16.07
CA TYR A 48 3.35 33.12 15.10
C TYR A 48 3.57 34.55 15.61
N ARG A 49 4.19 35.39 14.80
CA ARG A 49 4.40 36.82 15.02
C ARG A 49 3.46 37.58 14.10
N ILE A 50 2.71 38.53 14.66
CA ILE A 50 1.83 39.42 13.89
C ILE A 50 2.43 40.81 13.96
N GLU A 51 2.84 41.36 12.83
CA GLU A 51 3.22 42.78 12.74
C GLU A 51 2.02 43.60 12.27
N VAL A 52 1.69 44.63 13.06
CA VAL A 52 0.70 45.64 12.72
C VAL A 52 1.46 46.87 12.20
N GLU A 53 1.00 47.43 11.09
CA GLU A 53 1.68 48.49 10.34
C GLU A 53 1.84 49.81 11.11
N SER A 54 1.27 49.92 12.32
CA SER A 54 1.38 51.08 13.21
C SER A 54 2.66 51.13 14.07
N GLY A 55 3.67 50.29 13.80
CA GLY A 55 5.00 50.38 14.42
C GLY A 55 5.10 49.89 15.87
N ASN A 56 3.99 49.45 16.49
CA ASN A 56 4.00 48.93 17.85
C ASN A 56 4.03 47.39 17.86
N ARG A 57 5.01 46.80 18.55
CA ARG A 57 5.27 45.35 18.55
C ARG A 57 4.70 44.72 19.82
N GLU A 58 3.61 43.98 19.71
CA GLU A 58 3.10 43.15 20.81
C GLU A 58 3.32 41.66 20.56
N TRP A 59 3.84 40.97 21.55
CA TRP A 59 4.02 39.52 21.53
C TRP A 59 2.85 38.84 22.23
N MET A 60 1.99 38.12 21.50
CA MET A 60 1.01 37.22 22.09
C MET A 60 1.52 35.78 22.08
N SER A 61 1.94 35.26 23.24
CA SER A 61 2.12 33.83 23.44
C SER A 61 0.89 33.24 24.11
N ARG A 62 0.00 32.57 23.35
CA ARG A 62 -1.07 31.74 23.91
C ARG A 62 -0.88 30.29 23.53
N SER A 63 -0.90 29.41 24.54
CA SER A 63 -0.92 27.95 24.39
C SER A 63 -2.38 27.48 24.29
N PHE A 64 -2.73 26.77 23.21
CA PHE A 64 -4.09 26.28 22.97
C PHE A 64 -4.25 24.82 23.45
N PRO A 65 -5.34 24.47 24.17
CA PRO A 65 -5.64 23.08 24.52
C PRO A 65 -6.19 22.28 23.32
N LEU A 66 -6.00 20.96 23.37
CA LEU A 66 -6.40 19.97 22.35
C LEU A 66 -7.92 19.94 22.12
N PHE A 67 -8.35 20.05 20.86
CA PHE A 67 -9.76 20.00 20.46
C PHE A 67 -10.28 18.54 20.36
N ARG A 68 -11.52 18.31 20.81
CA ARG A 68 -12.25 17.04 20.63
C ARG A 68 -13.27 17.20 19.51
N THR A 69 -13.09 16.52 18.38
CA THR A 69 -14.03 16.54 17.25
C THR A 69 -15.13 15.51 17.44
N VAL A 70 -16.41 15.93 17.37
CA VAL A 70 -17.57 15.02 17.37
C VAL A 70 -18.04 14.85 15.93
N PHE A 71 -18.25 13.60 15.50
CA PHE A 71 -18.72 13.26 14.15
C PHE A 71 -20.25 13.20 14.12
N VAL A 72 -20.86 13.85 13.14
CA VAL A 72 -22.29 13.69 12.82
C VAL A 72 -22.40 13.12 11.40
N PRO A 73 -23.13 12.02 11.18
CA PRO A 73 -23.26 11.42 9.84
C PRO A 73 -24.09 12.32 8.90
N ALA A 74 -23.64 12.44 7.65
CA ALA A 74 -24.26 13.30 6.64
C ALA A 74 -25.60 12.73 6.14
N LYS A 75 -26.63 13.58 6.00
CA LYS A 75 -27.88 13.27 5.29
C LYS A 75 -27.79 13.68 3.82
N LYS A 76 -28.31 12.84 2.93
CA LYS A 76 -28.27 13.03 1.47
C LYS A 76 -29.34 14.05 1.04
N GLN A 77 -28.93 15.19 0.50
CA GLN A 77 -29.79 16.16 -0.19
C GLN A 77 -29.17 16.51 -1.55
N GLY A 78 -29.79 16.08 -2.65
CA GLY A 78 -29.42 16.47 -4.02
C GLY A 78 -28.15 15.83 -4.62
N ARG A 79 -27.72 16.38 -5.78
CA ARG A 79 -26.61 15.90 -6.64
C ARG A 79 -25.20 16.22 -6.12
N SER A 80 -25.04 16.78 -4.92
CA SER A 80 -23.72 17.08 -4.35
C SER A 80 -23.57 16.44 -2.96
N PHE A 81 -22.52 15.65 -2.77
CA PHE A 81 -22.15 15.13 -1.45
C PHE A 81 -21.53 16.27 -0.63
N ARG A 82 -22.32 16.92 0.22
CA ARG A 82 -21.85 17.96 1.14
C ARG A 82 -21.71 17.38 2.54
N SER A 83 -20.49 16.98 2.90
CA SER A 83 -20.13 16.61 4.27
C SER A 83 -19.92 17.90 5.08
N GLU A 84 -20.96 18.40 5.75
CA GLU A 84 -20.79 19.50 6.70
C GLU A 84 -20.26 18.96 8.03
N ARG A 85 -19.02 19.33 8.39
CA ARG A 85 -18.47 19.05 9.72
C ARG A 85 -18.72 20.26 10.62
N HIS A 86 -19.61 20.09 11.59
CA HIS A 86 -19.86 21.08 12.63
C HIS A 86 -18.89 20.83 13.79
N VAL A 87 -17.95 21.74 14.02
CA VAL A 87 -17.05 21.71 15.18
C VAL A 87 -17.54 22.76 16.17
N THR A 88 -18.21 22.32 17.23
CA THR A 88 -18.67 23.21 18.30
C THR A 88 -17.62 23.24 19.40
N ALA A 89 -16.87 24.33 19.51
CA ALA A 89 -16.00 24.55 20.66
C ALA A 89 -16.82 25.11 21.82
N VAL A 90 -16.93 24.36 22.92
CA VAL A 90 -17.55 24.84 24.17
C VAL A 90 -16.42 25.31 25.08
N PHE A 91 -16.35 26.60 25.36
CA PHE A 91 -15.41 27.19 26.30
C PHE A 91 -16.07 27.27 27.68
N PRO A 92 -15.63 26.52 28.68
CA PRO A 92 -16.15 26.68 30.04
C PRO A 92 -15.58 27.96 30.65
N GLY A 93 -16.46 28.85 31.13
CA GLY A 93 -16.09 29.96 32.03
C GLY A 93 -16.13 31.38 31.46
N THR A 94 -16.47 31.60 30.19
CA THR A 94 -16.63 32.95 29.63
C THR A 94 -18.02 33.08 29.01
N GLY A 95 -18.84 34.02 29.52
CA GLY A 95 -20.21 34.30 29.05
C GLY A 95 -20.32 34.88 27.64
N MET A 96 -19.52 34.40 26.68
CA MET A 96 -19.57 34.78 25.28
C MET A 96 -20.46 33.84 24.47
N ARG A 97 -21.38 34.47 23.73
CA ARG A 97 -22.27 33.83 22.76
C ARG A 97 -21.46 33.01 21.73
N SER A 98 -21.90 31.78 21.48
CA SER A 98 -21.23 30.79 20.63
C SER A 98 -20.88 31.33 19.24
N LEU A 99 -19.60 31.37 18.89
CA LEU A 99 -19.13 31.61 17.52
C LEU A 99 -19.17 30.30 16.75
N ARG A 100 -20.09 30.18 15.79
CA ARG A 100 -20.14 29.06 14.84
C ARG A 100 -19.13 29.32 13.72
N TYR A 101 -18.02 28.58 13.72
CA TYR A 101 -17.09 28.56 12.58
C TYR A 101 -17.43 27.37 11.68
N ILE A 102 -17.88 27.64 10.46
CA ILE A 102 -18.12 26.62 9.43
C ILE A 102 -16.79 26.34 8.74
N PHE A 103 -16.13 25.25 9.12
CA PHE A 103 -14.93 24.76 8.42
C PHE A 103 -15.34 24.03 7.14
N VAL A 104 -15.35 24.75 6.01
CA VAL A 104 -15.49 24.15 4.69
C VAL A 104 -14.15 23.51 4.31
N THR A 105 -13.94 22.25 4.70
CA THR A 105 -12.83 21.46 4.18
C THR A 105 -13.17 21.07 2.74
N ARG A 106 -12.65 21.83 1.76
CA ARG A 106 -12.64 21.37 0.36
C ARG A 106 -11.72 20.15 0.29
N ALA A 107 -12.32 18.96 0.21
CA ALA A 107 -11.58 17.78 -0.21
C ALA A 107 -11.01 18.07 -1.60
N ILE A 108 -9.68 18.06 -1.74
CA ILE A 108 -9.02 18.10 -3.03
C ILE A 108 -9.25 16.72 -3.65
N SER A 109 -10.42 16.53 -4.25
CA SER A 109 -10.70 15.39 -5.12
C SER A 109 -9.82 15.58 -6.35
N ILE A 110 -8.84 14.69 -6.53
CA ILE A 110 -8.02 14.64 -7.73
C ILE A 110 -8.97 14.21 -8.86
N MET A 111 -9.49 15.18 -9.60
CA MET A 111 -10.36 14.91 -10.75
C MET A 111 -9.48 14.43 -11.91
N TRP A 112 -9.89 13.35 -12.58
CA TRP A 112 -9.31 12.97 -13.87
C TRP A 112 -10.36 12.97 -14.97
N LYS A 113 -9.93 13.33 -16.17
CA LYS A 113 -10.73 13.25 -17.39
C LYS A 113 -10.55 11.88 -18.03
N CYS A 114 -11.67 11.26 -18.43
CA CYS A 114 -11.64 10.07 -19.27
C CYS A 114 -11.21 10.45 -20.69
N LYS A 115 -10.23 9.75 -21.29
CA LYS A 115 -9.76 10.08 -22.65
C LYS A 115 -10.81 9.84 -23.75
N ASN A 116 -11.78 8.96 -23.53
CA ASN A 116 -12.73 8.56 -24.56
C ASN A 116 -14.02 9.37 -24.55
N CYS A 117 -14.49 9.80 -23.38
CA CYS A 117 -15.73 10.59 -23.24
C CYS A 117 -15.53 11.96 -22.57
N ASP A 118 -14.30 12.33 -22.23
CA ASP A 118 -13.94 13.60 -21.56
C ASP A 118 -14.66 13.90 -20.23
N THR A 119 -15.38 12.92 -19.66
CA THR A 119 -16.06 13.13 -18.38
C THR A 119 -15.08 13.17 -17.21
N GLU A 120 -15.23 14.18 -16.36
CA GLU A 120 -14.49 14.32 -15.10
C GLU A 120 -15.07 13.33 -14.08
N ASN A 121 -14.28 12.31 -13.72
CA ASN A 121 -14.67 11.33 -12.72
C ASN A 121 -14.00 11.68 -11.39
N ALA A 122 -14.81 11.76 -10.33
CA ALA A 122 -14.35 12.07 -8.96
C ALA A 122 -14.09 10.83 -8.11
N ASP A 123 -14.52 9.65 -8.57
CA ASP A 123 -14.45 8.38 -7.83
C ASP A 123 -13.24 7.56 -8.28
N GLU A 124 -12.42 7.07 -7.34
CA GLU A 124 -11.24 6.15 -7.51
C GLU A 124 -11.53 4.81 -8.18
N ARG A 125 -12.74 4.64 -8.73
CA ARG A 125 -13.10 3.48 -9.51
C ARG A 125 -12.29 3.46 -10.80
N THR A 126 -11.76 2.29 -11.11
CA THR A 126 -11.05 1.96 -12.34
C THR A 126 -11.94 2.02 -13.59
N VAL A 127 -13.22 2.35 -13.46
CA VAL A 127 -14.21 2.30 -14.54
C VAL A 127 -14.93 3.64 -14.64
N CYS A 128 -14.86 4.26 -15.83
CA CYS A 128 -15.63 5.45 -16.20
C CYS A 128 -17.14 5.17 -16.08
N SER A 129 -17.90 5.99 -15.35
CA SER A 129 -19.34 5.75 -15.16
C SER A 129 -20.16 5.90 -16.45
N GLU A 130 -19.74 6.79 -17.34
CA GLU A 130 -20.43 7.11 -18.59
C GLU A 130 -20.19 6.02 -19.64
N CYS A 131 -18.92 5.73 -19.87
CA CYS A 131 -18.43 4.93 -20.98
C CYS A 131 -18.16 3.47 -20.60
N ARG A 132 -18.24 3.14 -19.30
CA ARG A 132 -17.81 1.85 -18.70
C ARG A 132 -16.41 1.41 -19.11
N GLU A 133 -15.61 2.31 -19.64
CA GLU A 133 -14.26 1.98 -20.06
C GLU A 133 -13.39 1.85 -18.81
N ILE A 134 -12.89 0.64 -18.62
CA ILE A 134 -11.85 0.36 -17.63
C ILE A 134 -10.66 1.24 -18.02
N ARG A 135 -10.06 1.93 -17.04
CA ARG A 135 -8.83 2.71 -17.17
C ARG A 135 -7.73 1.77 -17.66
N THR A 136 -7.68 1.58 -18.98
CA THR A 136 -6.69 0.75 -19.61
C THR A 136 -5.40 1.54 -19.56
N VAL A 137 -4.50 1.03 -18.73
CA VAL A 137 -3.08 0.81 -19.05
C VAL A 137 -2.57 1.77 -20.13
N SER A 138 -1.70 2.70 -19.70
CA SER A 138 -0.73 3.45 -20.51
C SER A 138 -0.60 2.97 -21.95
N SER A 139 -0.57 3.88 -22.93
CA SER A 139 -0.62 3.67 -24.39
C SER A 139 0.32 2.65 -25.04
N SER A 140 1.11 1.91 -24.26
CA SER A 140 1.79 0.66 -24.63
C SER A 140 1.06 -0.63 -24.22
N GLY A 141 -0.08 -0.57 -23.52
CA GLY A 141 -1.00 -1.70 -23.23
C GLY A 141 -0.46 -2.83 -22.35
N THR A 142 0.78 -2.76 -21.87
CA THR A 142 1.42 -3.85 -21.11
C THR A 142 1.33 -3.63 -19.60
N VAL A 143 0.79 -4.61 -18.88
CA VAL A 143 0.81 -4.62 -17.41
C VAL A 143 1.87 -5.61 -16.92
N GLU A 144 2.80 -5.14 -16.10
CA GLU A 144 3.87 -5.94 -15.54
C GLU A 144 3.63 -6.20 -14.05
N TRP A 145 3.73 -7.46 -13.65
CA TRP A 145 3.68 -7.91 -12.27
C TRP A 145 4.96 -8.65 -11.93
N ARG A 146 5.43 -8.48 -10.70
CA ARG A 146 6.60 -9.20 -10.18
C ARG A 146 6.18 -10.16 -9.08
N TYR A 147 7.00 -11.17 -8.86
CA TYR A 147 6.81 -12.08 -7.74
C TYR A 147 6.83 -11.30 -6.41
N SER A 148 5.72 -11.35 -5.67
CA SER A 148 5.61 -10.68 -4.39
C SER A 148 6.37 -11.46 -3.32
N GLY A 149 7.35 -10.81 -2.68
CA GLY A 149 8.09 -11.40 -1.56
C GLY A 149 7.20 -11.79 -0.36
N LYS A 150 5.94 -11.33 -0.32
CA LYS A 150 4.93 -11.73 0.66
C LYS A 150 4.64 -13.24 0.62
N ALA A 151 4.77 -13.87 -0.54
CA ALA A 151 4.61 -15.31 -0.74
C ALA A 151 5.57 -16.16 0.11
N LEU A 152 6.71 -15.58 0.51
CA LEU A 152 7.76 -16.27 1.26
C LEU A 152 7.63 -16.11 2.77
N ARG A 153 6.61 -15.40 3.28
CA ARG A 153 6.44 -15.16 4.72
C ARG A 153 6.22 -16.45 5.51
N ALA A 154 5.36 -17.35 5.03
CA ALA A 154 5.15 -18.65 5.68
C ALA A 154 6.45 -19.45 5.81
N ARG A 155 7.28 -19.44 4.76
CA ARG A 155 8.59 -20.10 4.78
C ARG A 155 9.56 -19.40 5.74
N CYS A 156 9.54 -18.07 5.81
CA CYS A 156 10.30 -17.28 6.78
C CYS A 156 9.94 -17.67 8.22
N TRP A 157 8.65 -17.78 8.55
CA TRP A 157 8.18 -18.23 9.86
C TRP A 157 8.69 -19.64 10.20
N LEU A 158 8.62 -20.57 9.24
CA LEU A 158 9.16 -21.91 9.42
C LEU A 158 10.66 -21.89 9.73
N PHE A 159 11.44 -21.10 8.99
CA PHE A 159 12.86 -20.91 9.29
C PHE A 159 13.08 -20.31 10.68
N CYS A 160 12.32 -19.29 11.09
CA CYS A 160 12.38 -18.74 12.45
C CYS A 160 12.12 -19.81 13.52
N PHE A 161 11.07 -20.63 13.36
CA PHE A 161 10.77 -21.70 14.31
C PHE A 161 11.87 -22.77 14.35
N CYS A 162 12.41 -23.17 13.20
CA CYS A 162 13.55 -24.10 13.12
C CYS A 162 14.79 -23.52 13.83
N THR A 163 15.09 -22.23 13.63
CA THR A 163 16.24 -21.58 14.29
C THR A 163 16.06 -21.54 15.80
N LEU A 164 14.86 -21.19 16.28
CA LEU A 164 14.56 -21.13 17.70
C LEU A 164 14.66 -22.52 18.34
N SER A 165 14.15 -23.56 17.65
CA SER A 165 14.23 -24.94 18.10
C SER A 165 15.69 -25.43 18.19
N LEU A 166 16.51 -25.14 17.18
CA LEU A 166 17.94 -25.48 17.18
C LEU A 166 18.70 -24.76 18.31
N LEU A 167 18.43 -23.47 18.54
CA LEU A 167 19.05 -22.72 19.63
C LEU A 167 18.62 -23.24 21.01
N ALA A 168 17.33 -23.57 21.18
CA ALA A 168 16.83 -24.16 22.41
C ALA A 168 17.46 -25.54 22.69
N ALA A 169 17.62 -26.38 21.65
CA ALA A 169 18.29 -27.67 21.77
C ALA A 169 19.78 -27.50 22.13
N GLY A 170 20.50 -26.61 21.45
CA GLY A 170 21.90 -26.30 21.79
C GLY A 170 22.07 -25.77 23.21
N PHE A 171 21.13 -24.94 23.67
CA PHE A 171 21.08 -24.46 25.03
C PHE A 171 20.85 -25.60 26.04
N ALA A 172 19.87 -26.47 25.80
CA ALA A 172 19.59 -27.62 26.67
C ALA A 172 20.80 -28.57 26.79
N VAL A 173 21.47 -28.86 25.67
CA VAL A 173 22.70 -29.68 25.64
C VAL A 173 23.82 -29.01 26.45
N SER A 174 23.88 -27.68 26.48
CA SER A 174 24.90 -26.94 27.23
C SER A 174 24.71 -27.00 28.75
N LEU A 175 23.55 -27.45 29.24
CA LEU A 175 23.27 -27.64 30.67
C LEU A 175 23.71 -29.01 31.20
N VAL A 176 24.17 -29.91 30.32
CA VAL A 176 24.64 -31.25 30.71
C VAL A 176 26.14 -31.20 30.99
N ASP A 177 26.52 -31.35 32.27
CA ASP A 177 27.91 -31.18 32.75
C ASP A 177 28.92 -32.14 32.07
N GLY A 178 28.46 -33.29 31.59
CA GLY A 178 29.31 -34.29 30.92
C GLY A 178 29.90 -33.87 29.56
N LEU A 179 29.52 -32.70 29.02
CA LEU A 179 29.93 -32.23 27.69
C LEU A 179 30.72 -30.91 27.70
N ALA A 180 31.23 -30.49 28.86
CA ALA A 180 31.89 -29.18 29.04
C ALA A 180 33.03 -28.91 28.03
N GLY A 181 33.82 -29.94 27.68
CA GLY A 181 34.94 -29.82 26.74
C GLY A 181 34.54 -29.56 25.28
N TYR A 182 33.33 -29.95 24.86
CA TYR A 182 32.86 -29.78 23.48
C TYR A 182 31.96 -28.56 23.28
N ARG A 183 31.66 -27.81 24.36
CA ARG A 183 30.68 -26.73 24.36
C ARG A 183 30.98 -25.67 23.28
N THR A 184 32.21 -25.18 23.22
CA THR A 184 32.62 -24.14 22.25
C THR A 184 32.48 -24.64 20.81
N THR A 185 32.95 -25.86 20.53
CA THR A 185 32.86 -26.50 19.22
C THR A 185 31.40 -26.70 18.79
N LEU A 186 30.54 -27.18 19.69
CA LEU A 186 29.11 -27.37 19.42
C LEU A 186 28.39 -26.06 19.08
N TRP A 187 28.64 -24.98 19.83
CA TRP A 187 28.09 -23.66 19.51
C TRP A 187 28.61 -23.12 18.17
N GLY A 188 29.87 -23.37 17.84
CA GLY A 188 30.44 -23.01 16.54
C GLY A 188 29.74 -23.72 15.37
N ILE A 189 29.54 -25.03 15.48
CA ILE A 189 28.84 -25.84 14.46
C ILE A 189 27.38 -25.42 14.35
N LEU A 190 26.68 -25.23 15.48
CA LEU A 190 25.29 -24.80 15.51
C LEU A 190 25.11 -23.41 14.89
N GLY A 191 25.99 -22.47 15.26
CA GLY A 191 26.00 -21.12 14.69
C GLY A 191 26.25 -21.12 13.19
N ALA A 192 27.22 -21.91 12.73
CA ALA A 192 27.49 -22.08 11.30
C ALA A 192 26.29 -22.68 10.55
N ALA A 193 25.63 -23.69 11.11
CA ALA A 193 24.43 -24.30 10.52
C ALA A 193 23.27 -23.30 10.42
N VAL A 194 22.99 -22.54 11.49
CA VAL A 194 21.96 -21.48 11.48
C VAL A 194 22.29 -20.41 10.45
N LEU A 195 23.55 -19.97 10.37
CA LEU A 195 23.99 -18.96 9.42
C LEU A 195 23.82 -19.45 7.98
N MET A 196 24.30 -20.66 7.65
CA MET A 196 24.14 -21.25 6.32
C MET A 196 22.66 -21.35 5.90
N MET A 197 21.80 -21.73 6.84
CA MET A 197 20.35 -21.81 6.61
C MET A 197 19.73 -20.44 6.26
N TRP A 198 20.09 -19.38 6.99
CA TRP A 198 19.61 -18.02 6.70
C TRP A 198 20.17 -17.46 5.39
N VAL A 199 21.44 -17.73 5.09
CA VAL A 199 22.06 -17.35 3.81
C VAL A 199 21.32 -18.03 2.67
N HIS A 200 21.04 -19.33 2.77
CA HIS A 200 20.25 -20.06 1.77
C HIS A 200 18.86 -19.42 1.58
N PHE A 201 18.15 -19.10 2.67
CA PHE A 201 16.85 -18.44 2.58
C PHE A 201 16.92 -17.07 1.90
N ALA A 202 17.92 -16.25 2.24
CA ALA A 202 18.14 -14.95 1.63
C ALA A 202 18.44 -15.06 0.13
N CYS A 203 19.26 -16.04 -0.27
CA CYS A 203 19.54 -16.34 -1.67
C CYS A 203 18.26 -16.74 -2.43
N VAL A 204 17.42 -17.61 -1.87
CA VAL A 204 16.15 -18.01 -2.50
C VAL A 204 15.17 -16.84 -2.60
N TYR A 205 15.09 -16.01 -1.55
CA TYR A 205 14.25 -14.80 -1.55
C TYR A 205 14.68 -13.82 -2.65
N TRP A 206 15.98 -13.55 -2.72
CA TRP A 206 16.55 -12.68 -3.75
C TRP A 206 16.32 -13.25 -5.16
N TYR A 207 16.60 -14.54 -5.35
CA TYR A 207 16.42 -15.22 -6.62
C TYR A 207 14.99 -15.08 -7.12
N ARG A 208 13.99 -15.43 -6.32
CA ARG A 208 12.58 -15.44 -6.76
C ARG A 208 12.03 -14.05 -7.03
N THR A 209 12.40 -13.06 -6.22
CA THR A 209 11.88 -11.69 -6.37
C THR A 209 12.46 -10.96 -7.57
N GLN A 210 13.69 -11.29 -7.99
CA GLN A 210 14.34 -10.65 -9.13
C GLN A 210 14.11 -11.36 -10.47
N THR A 211 13.92 -12.68 -10.46
CA THR A 211 13.86 -13.47 -11.71
C THR A 211 12.50 -13.59 -12.34
N ILE A 212 11.45 -13.58 -11.53
CA ILE A 212 10.10 -13.93 -11.99
C ILE A 212 9.33 -12.65 -12.30
N VAL A 213 9.04 -12.46 -13.58
CA VAL A 213 8.27 -11.33 -14.09
C VAL A 213 7.16 -11.83 -15.00
N TYR A 214 5.94 -11.37 -14.73
CA TYR A 214 4.76 -11.66 -15.53
C TYR A 214 4.38 -10.42 -16.31
N ARG A 215 4.16 -10.55 -17.62
CA ARG A 215 3.70 -9.44 -18.47
C ARG A 215 2.40 -9.83 -19.15
N LEU A 216 1.37 -9.04 -18.94
CA LEU A 216 0.12 -9.15 -19.69
C LEU A 216 0.10 -8.06 -20.76
N THR A 217 -0.04 -8.45 -22.02
CA THR A 217 -0.19 -7.55 -23.17
C THR A 217 -1.59 -7.72 -23.78
N GLU A 218 -1.91 -6.99 -24.85
CA GLU A 218 -3.23 -7.08 -25.50
C GLU A 218 -3.53 -8.45 -26.10
N HIS A 219 -2.52 -9.22 -26.52
CA HIS A 219 -2.73 -10.49 -27.22
C HIS A 219 -2.03 -11.69 -26.57
N ARG A 220 -1.01 -11.42 -25.75
CA ARG A 220 -0.15 -12.45 -25.16
C ARG A 220 0.12 -12.19 -23.68
N PHE A 221 0.24 -13.27 -22.94
CA PHE A 221 0.73 -13.34 -21.58
C PHE A 221 2.16 -13.91 -21.62
N GLU A 222 3.16 -13.13 -21.22
CA GLU A 222 4.55 -13.55 -21.22
C GLU A 222 4.98 -13.91 -19.79
N TYR A 223 5.51 -15.12 -19.63
CA TYR A 223 6.19 -15.55 -18.41
C TYR A 223 7.70 -15.47 -18.61
N VAL A 224 8.37 -14.61 -17.86
CA VAL A 224 9.82 -14.44 -17.92
C VAL A 224 10.46 -15.00 -16.66
N GLN A 225 11.42 -15.91 -16.83
CA GLN A 225 12.18 -16.50 -15.73
C GLN A 225 13.69 -16.63 -16.04
N GLY A 226 14.50 -16.57 -14.98
CA GLY A 226 15.93 -16.90 -14.99
C GLY A 226 16.88 -15.73 -14.73
N ILE A 227 18.06 -16.04 -14.15
CA ILE A 227 19.17 -15.08 -13.93
C ILE A 227 20.22 -15.23 -15.03
N PHE A 228 20.71 -16.46 -15.23
CA PHE A 228 21.81 -16.74 -16.16
C PHE A 228 21.30 -16.93 -17.59
N THR A 229 20.21 -17.67 -17.73
CA THR A 229 19.51 -17.85 -19.00
C THR A 229 18.11 -17.29 -18.83
N ARG A 230 17.79 -16.26 -19.62
CA ARG A 230 16.47 -15.64 -19.60
C ARG A 230 15.55 -16.42 -20.54
N SER A 231 14.67 -17.24 -19.97
CA SER A 231 13.58 -17.88 -20.72
C SER A 231 12.38 -16.95 -20.73
N THR A 232 11.80 -16.75 -21.91
CA THR A 232 10.53 -16.03 -22.07
C THR A 232 9.58 -16.98 -22.77
N ASP A 233 8.52 -17.35 -22.06
CA ASP A 233 7.51 -18.28 -22.55
C ASP A 233 6.25 -17.44 -22.86
N PRO A 234 6.05 -17.03 -24.13
CA PRO A 234 4.85 -16.29 -24.53
C PRO A 234 3.67 -17.25 -24.71
N LEU A 235 2.57 -16.96 -24.03
CA LEU A 235 1.29 -17.66 -24.15
C LEU A 235 0.26 -16.73 -24.77
N GLU A 236 -0.29 -17.07 -25.93
CA GLU A 236 -1.35 -16.26 -26.53
C GLU A 236 -2.66 -16.41 -25.76
N LEU A 237 -3.31 -15.28 -25.46
CA LEU A 237 -4.55 -15.23 -24.68
C LEU A 237 -5.71 -15.96 -25.36
N LEU A 238 -5.65 -16.16 -26.68
CA LEU A 238 -6.64 -16.94 -27.43
C LEU A 238 -6.65 -18.41 -27.03
N TYR A 239 -5.47 -18.99 -26.76
CA TYR A 239 -5.30 -20.41 -26.45
C TYR A 239 -5.47 -20.74 -24.97
N ILE A 240 -5.87 -19.76 -24.16
CA ILE A 240 -6.22 -20.00 -22.76
C ILE A 240 -7.63 -20.54 -22.73
N ASP A 241 -7.77 -21.81 -22.35
CA ASP A 241 -9.06 -22.48 -22.25
C ASP A 241 -9.76 -22.11 -20.96
N ASP A 242 -9.05 -22.27 -19.84
CA ASP A 242 -9.54 -22.04 -18.48
C ASP A 242 -8.48 -21.39 -17.59
N ILE A 243 -8.95 -20.66 -16.57
CA ILE A 243 -8.12 -20.04 -15.55
C ILE A 243 -8.66 -20.47 -14.19
N LYS A 244 -7.78 -20.96 -13.31
CA LYS A 244 -8.13 -21.37 -11.95
C LYS A 244 -7.37 -20.54 -10.94
N LEU A 245 -8.09 -19.93 -10.01
CA LEU A 245 -7.53 -19.22 -8.88
C LEU A 245 -7.49 -20.13 -7.65
N GLU A 246 -6.30 -20.39 -7.13
CA GLU A 246 -6.08 -21.17 -5.91
C GLU A 246 -5.50 -20.26 -4.82
N ILE A 247 -6.23 -20.14 -3.69
CA ILE A 247 -5.79 -19.41 -2.51
C ILE A 247 -5.95 -20.33 -1.31
N HIS A 248 -4.84 -20.77 -0.72
CA HIS A 248 -4.88 -21.61 0.47
C HIS A 248 -5.14 -20.77 1.73
N LEU A 249 -5.67 -21.41 2.78
CA LEU A 249 -5.96 -20.76 4.06
C LEU A 249 -4.71 -20.05 4.64
N TRP A 250 -3.56 -20.71 4.54
CA TRP A 250 -2.28 -20.18 4.99
C TRP A 250 -1.84 -18.94 4.20
N ASP A 251 -2.18 -18.88 2.90
CA ASP A 251 -1.84 -17.72 2.09
C ASP A 251 -2.69 -16.50 2.44
N ARG A 252 -3.95 -16.73 2.84
CA ARG A 252 -4.85 -15.67 3.34
C ARG A 252 -4.36 -15.12 4.68
N LEU A 253 -4.05 -16.01 5.63
CA LEU A 253 -3.73 -15.62 7.00
C LEU A 253 -2.30 -15.11 7.16
N ILE A 254 -1.29 -15.84 6.65
CA ILE A 254 0.13 -15.56 6.93
C ILE A 254 0.77 -14.73 5.81
N ASN A 255 0.48 -15.08 4.55
CA ASN A 255 1.10 -14.41 3.41
C ASN A 255 0.40 -13.09 3.04
N GLY A 256 -0.72 -12.76 3.67
CA GLY A 256 -1.43 -11.49 3.49
C GLY A 256 -2.18 -11.41 2.15
N GLY A 257 -2.79 -12.52 1.72
CA GLY A 257 -3.64 -12.57 0.54
C GLY A 257 -2.90 -12.80 -0.77
N VAL A 258 -1.78 -13.54 -0.74
CA VAL A 258 -1.11 -14.01 -1.96
C VAL A 258 -1.87 -15.22 -2.52
N GLY A 259 -1.84 -15.42 -3.83
CA GLY A 259 -2.44 -16.60 -4.45
C GLY A 259 -1.62 -17.16 -5.59
N THR A 260 -2.07 -18.29 -6.10
CA THR A 260 -1.55 -18.92 -7.32
C THR A 260 -2.65 -18.97 -8.36
N ILE A 261 -2.37 -18.46 -9.55
CA ILE A 261 -3.27 -18.56 -10.71
C ILE A 261 -2.71 -19.63 -11.63
N THR A 262 -3.51 -20.66 -11.90
CA THR A 262 -3.16 -21.72 -12.85
C THR A 262 -3.92 -21.46 -14.14
N ILE A 263 -3.19 -21.30 -15.23
CA ILE A 263 -3.71 -21.06 -16.57
C ILE A 263 -3.58 -22.38 -17.34
N TYR A 264 -4.68 -22.84 -17.92
CA TYR A 264 -4.72 -24.05 -18.74
C TYR A 264 -4.77 -23.67 -20.22
N SER A 265 -3.90 -24.31 -21.01
CA SER A 265 -3.78 -24.10 -22.44
C SER A 265 -3.69 -25.44 -23.18
N THR A 266 -4.42 -25.55 -24.29
CA THR A 266 -4.46 -26.76 -25.13
C THR A 266 -3.25 -26.90 -26.07
N VAL A 267 -2.65 -25.77 -26.47
CA VAL A 267 -1.67 -25.74 -27.59
C VAL A 267 -0.20 -25.69 -27.11
N ASP A 268 0.06 -25.39 -25.84
CA ASP A 268 1.43 -25.14 -25.36
C ASP A 268 2.31 -26.39 -25.27
N LYS A 269 3.55 -26.24 -25.77
CA LYS A 269 4.58 -27.28 -25.81
C LYS A 269 5.09 -27.72 -24.43
N THR A 270 4.84 -26.94 -23.38
CA THR A 270 5.35 -27.14 -22.00
C THR A 270 4.38 -27.87 -21.08
N GLY A 271 3.38 -28.57 -21.64
CA GLY A 271 2.44 -29.39 -20.88
C GLY A 271 1.13 -28.69 -20.49
N GLY A 272 0.76 -27.61 -21.20
CA GLY A 272 -0.57 -27.00 -21.14
C GLY A 272 -1.00 -26.39 -19.80
N VAL A 273 -0.08 -26.23 -18.85
CA VAL A 273 -0.37 -25.68 -17.53
C VAL A 273 0.70 -24.67 -17.12
N LEU A 274 0.33 -23.39 -17.09
CA LEU A 274 1.18 -22.30 -16.63
C LEU A 274 0.76 -21.86 -15.22
N LYS A 275 1.66 -21.98 -14.24
CA LYS A 275 1.41 -21.59 -12.85
C LYS A 275 2.01 -20.23 -12.54
N VAL A 276 1.16 -19.22 -12.38
CA VAL A 276 1.52 -17.86 -11.98
C VAL A 276 1.47 -17.81 -10.45
N GLN A 277 2.64 -17.92 -9.81
CA GLN A 277 2.77 -17.95 -8.36
C GLN A 277 3.18 -16.60 -7.78
N GLY A 278 2.78 -16.35 -6.54
CA GLY A 278 3.28 -15.20 -5.76
C GLY A 278 2.72 -13.86 -6.22
N VAL A 279 1.52 -13.85 -6.79
CA VAL A 279 0.85 -12.63 -7.25
C VAL A 279 0.22 -11.91 -6.07
N GLU A 280 0.41 -10.59 -6.02
CA GLU A 280 -0.26 -9.74 -5.03
C GLU A 280 -1.69 -9.40 -5.49
N HIS A 281 -2.68 -9.53 -4.61
CA HIS A 281 -4.11 -9.37 -4.96
C HIS A 281 -4.53 -10.27 -6.14
N PRO A 282 -4.44 -11.60 -5.99
CA PRO A 282 -4.60 -12.54 -7.09
C PRO A 282 -6.00 -12.49 -7.73
N GLU A 283 -7.02 -12.07 -7.00
CA GLU A 283 -8.38 -11.85 -7.54
C GLU A 283 -8.42 -10.74 -8.60
N GLN A 284 -7.71 -9.63 -8.37
CA GLN A 284 -7.65 -8.53 -9.33
C GLN A 284 -6.91 -8.95 -10.59
N VAL A 285 -5.78 -9.65 -10.43
CA VAL A 285 -5.00 -10.13 -11.57
C VAL A 285 -5.75 -11.21 -12.34
N TYR A 286 -6.48 -12.10 -11.65
CA TYR A 286 -7.37 -13.07 -12.27
C TYR A 286 -8.42 -12.37 -13.15
N GLN A 287 -9.14 -11.38 -12.60
CA GLN A 287 -10.15 -10.62 -13.34
C GLN A 287 -9.53 -9.90 -14.56
N MET A 288 -8.35 -9.31 -14.42
CA MET A 288 -7.67 -8.65 -15.54
C MET A 288 -7.31 -9.61 -16.68
N ILE A 289 -6.85 -10.82 -16.35
CA ILE A 289 -6.53 -11.84 -17.37
C ILE A 289 -7.81 -12.34 -18.04
N ASP A 290 -8.87 -12.58 -17.26
CA ASP A 290 -10.15 -13.04 -17.79
C ASP A 290 -10.82 -11.99 -18.69
N ASP A 291 -10.83 -10.72 -18.28
CA ASP A 291 -11.32 -9.60 -19.09
C ASP A 291 -10.54 -9.45 -20.40
N ALA A 292 -9.21 -9.63 -20.36
CA ALA A 292 -8.38 -9.58 -21.56
C ALA A 292 -8.71 -10.74 -22.52
N ARG A 293 -8.92 -11.95 -21.97
CA ARG A 293 -9.34 -13.14 -22.72
C ARG A 293 -10.70 -12.93 -23.39
N VAL A 294 -11.71 -12.48 -22.63
CA VAL A 294 -13.07 -12.22 -23.14
C VAL A 294 -13.04 -11.17 -24.24
N ARG A 295 -12.26 -10.10 -24.06
CA ARG A 295 -12.11 -9.04 -25.07
C ARG A 295 -11.56 -9.56 -26.40
N ILE A 296 -10.56 -10.44 -26.37
CA ILE A 296 -9.97 -11.02 -27.58
C ILE A 296 -10.95 -11.96 -28.27
N ARG A 297 -11.65 -12.82 -27.51
CA ARG A 297 -12.66 -13.72 -28.05
C ARG A 297 -13.83 -12.96 -28.69
N ALA A 298 -14.27 -11.87 -28.05
CA ALA A 298 -15.29 -10.98 -28.60
C ALA A 298 -14.84 -10.32 -29.91
N LYS A 299 -13.60 -9.82 -29.98
CA LYS A 299 -13.03 -9.24 -31.22
C LYS A 299 -12.95 -10.25 -32.37
N ARG A 300 -12.75 -11.54 -32.09
CA ARG A 300 -12.63 -12.59 -33.11
C ARG A 300 -13.95 -13.28 -33.47
N GLY A 301 -15.09 -12.79 -32.97
CA GLY A 301 -16.41 -13.24 -33.41
C GLY A 301 -16.92 -14.53 -32.76
N PHE A 302 -16.35 -14.97 -31.63
CA PHE A 302 -16.95 -16.06 -30.85
C PHE A 302 -18.10 -15.53 -29.99
N ILE A 303 -19.20 -15.19 -30.66
CA ILE A 303 -20.55 -15.24 -30.08
C ILE A 303 -21.07 -16.63 -30.45
N THR A 304 -20.77 -17.64 -29.64
CA THR A 304 -21.66 -18.81 -29.61
C THR A 304 -22.91 -18.35 -28.89
N ALA A 305 -23.99 -18.25 -29.67
CA ALA A 305 -25.37 -18.06 -29.24
C ALA A 305 -25.82 -19.14 -28.26
#